data_AF-A0A8K0RHQ6-F1
#
_entry.id   AF-A0A8K0RHQ6-F1
#
_cell.length_a   1.000
_cell.length_b   1.000
_cell.length_c   1.000
_cell.angle_alpha   90.00
_cell.angle_beta   90.00
_cell.angle_gamma   90.00
#
_symmetry.space_group_name_H-M   'P 1'
#
loop_
_entity.id
_entity.type
_entity.pdbx_description
1 polymer ?
#
loop_
_entity_poly.entity_id
_entity_poly.type
_entity_poly.pdbx_seq_one_letter_code
_entity_poly.pdbx_strand_id
1 'polypeptide(L)'
;MLFKTIIAATIAATSALAAPLEARNVSSSYFTPSNTWQYSVRDGAIATASSLVEIYKSTGNGGRDQTALVTFTYPAAARNKQCQLEFHLPANASPAGSKKIDVFSSSKPSPGPTSGWSPGNQRNNHIGRLSVVTGGAATWDATYRPSLAVKTPCKAPGTVEAFELVGVWDFDSINWNPSSEYGLRIVY
;
A
#
# COMPACT_ATOMS: atom_id res chain seq x y z
N MET A 1 30.60 59.34 -44.70
CA MET A 1 29.89 58.70 -43.57
C MET A 1 28.72 57.90 -44.11
N LEU A 2 28.74 56.57 -44.04
CA LEU A 2 27.67 55.72 -43.51
C LEU A 2 27.98 54.26 -43.81
N PHE A 3 28.34 53.53 -42.75
CA PHE A 3 28.28 52.07 -42.65
C PHE A 3 26.88 51.58 -42.97
N LYS A 4 26.74 50.40 -43.60
CA LYS A 4 25.65 49.44 -43.33
C LYS A 4 26.10 48.02 -43.73
N THR A 5 26.68 47.32 -42.78
CA THR A 5 26.92 45.87 -42.82
C THR A 5 25.63 45.18 -42.40
N ILE A 6 25.05 44.32 -43.25
CA ILE A 6 23.89 43.50 -42.90
C ILE A 6 24.41 42.12 -42.50
N ILE A 7 24.32 41.79 -41.21
CA ILE A 7 24.60 40.46 -40.67
C ILE A 7 23.30 39.67 -40.71
N ALA A 8 23.25 38.63 -41.55
CA ALA A 8 22.16 37.66 -41.54
C ALA A 8 22.43 36.61 -40.46
N ALA A 9 21.65 36.62 -39.38
CA ALA A 9 21.69 35.59 -38.35
C ALA A 9 20.74 34.44 -38.75
N THR A 10 21.31 33.29 -39.14
CA THR A 10 20.56 32.05 -39.35
C THR A 10 20.27 31.39 -38.00
N ILE A 11 19.00 31.44 -37.58
CA ILE A 11 18.51 30.70 -36.40
C ILE A 11 18.29 29.26 -36.84
N ALA A 12 19.19 28.35 -36.46
CA ALA A 12 18.96 26.92 -36.58
C ALA A 12 17.99 26.47 -35.48
N ALA A 13 16.72 26.26 -35.84
CA ALA A 13 15.74 25.66 -34.95
C ALA A 13 16.05 24.16 -34.81
N THR A 14 16.69 23.78 -33.71
CA THR A 14 16.79 22.38 -33.30
C THR A 14 15.44 21.91 -32.79
N SER A 15 14.66 21.26 -33.66
CA SER A 15 13.49 20.50 -33.24
C SER A 15 13.95 19.32 -32.39
N ALA A 16 13.96 19.50 -31.07
CA ALA A 16 14.08 18.38 -30.14
C ALA A 16 12.83 17.52 -30.30
N LEU A 17 12.97 16.36 -30.96
CA LEU A 17 11.98 15.31 -30.93
C LEU A 17 11.84 14.87 -29.47
N ALA A 18 10.81 15.34 -28.79
CA ALA A 18 10.38 14.76 -27.53
C ALA A 18 10.00 13.31 -27.84
N ALA A 19 10.86 12.36 -27.43
CA ALA A 19 10.50 10.96 -27.48
C ALA A 19 9.18 10.80 -26.70
N PRO A 20 8.18 10.08 -27.25
CA PRO A 20 6.97 9.80 -26.48
C PRO A 20 7.41 9.09 -25.19
N LEU A 21 6.98 9.63 -24.05
CA LEU A 21 6.99 8.92 -22.79
C LEU A 21 6.02 7.74 -22.97
N GLU A 22 6.53 6.61 -23.45
CA GLU A 22 5.85 5.35 -23.24
C GLU A 22 5.69 5.21 -21.74
N ALA A 23 4.44 5.28 -21.27
CA ALA A 23 4.10 4.80 -19.95
C ALA A 23 4.67 3.38 -19.88
N ARG A 24 5.73 3.19 -19.10
CA ARG A 24 6.24 1.86 -18.83
C ARG A 24 5.15 1.15 -18.05
N ASN A 25 4.26 0.47 -18.76
CA ASN A 25 3.48 -0.63 -18.21
C ASN A 25 4.48 -1.74 -17.89
N VAL A 26 5.29 -1.52 -16.86
CA VAL A 26 5.92 -2.60 -16.14
C VAL A 26 4.73 -3.30 -15.50
N SER A 27 4.28 -4.41 -16.08
CA SER A 27 3.42 -5.33 -15.34
C SER A 27 4.27 -5.87 -14.20
N SER A 28 4.34 -5.13 -13.08
CA SER A 28 4.95 -5.62 -11.87
C SER A 28 4.19 -6.90 -11.50
N SER A 29 4.92 -8.00 -11.38
CA SER A 29 4.32 -9.21 -10.86
C SER A 29 4.02 -8.95 -9.39
N TYR A 30 2.91 -9.45 -8.88
CA TYR A 30 2.56 -9.29 -7.48
C TYR A 30 1.95 -10.56 -6.92
N PHE A 31 1.93 -10.65 -5.61
CA PHE A 31 1.15 -11.65 -4.90
C PHE A 31 0.32 -10.96 -3.82
N THR A 32 -0.89 -11.47 -3.65
CA THR A 32 -1.87 -11.01 -2.66
C THR A 32 -1.65 -11.73 -1.32
N PRO A 33 -2.26 -11.24 -0.22
CA PRO A 33 -2.21 -11.93 1.05
C PRO A 33 -2.78 -13.35 0.93
N SER A 34 -2.17 -14.32 1.62
CA SER A 34 -2.74 -15.66 1.82
C SER A 34 -3.93 -15.63 2.78
N ASN A 35 -3.94 -14.68 3.71
CA ASN A 35 -5.07 -14.43 4.61
C ASN A 35 -5.24 -12.93 4.85
N THR A 36 -6.49 -12.51 4.97
CA THR A 36 -6.89 -11.15 5.34
C THR A 36 -8.05 -11.24 6.32
N TRP A 37 -7.93 -10.55 7.45
CA TRP A 37 -8.91 -10.57 8.54
C TRP A 37 -9.25 -9.16 9.03
N GLN A 38 -10.47 -9.03 9.56
CA GLN A 38 -10.89 -7.84 10.28
C GLN A 38 -10.49 -7.96 11.75
N TYR A 39 -9.85 -6.92 12.31
CA TYR A 39 -9.53 -6.83 13.72
C TYR A 39 -10.26 -5.66 14.38
N SER A 40 -10.95 -5.97 15.48
CA SER A 40 -11.63 -4.99 16.32
C SER A 40 -10.69 -4.48 17.41
N VAL A 41 -10.41 -3.18 17.41
CA VAL A 41 -9.52 -2.56 18.41
C VAL A 41 -10.14 -2.61 19.81
N ARG A 42 -11.47 -2.59 19.91
CA ARG A 42 -12.22 -2.52 21.17
C ARG A 42 -11.99 -3.73 22.07
N ASP A 43 -12.06 -4.92 21.49
CA ASP A 43 -12.13 -6.20 22.19
C ASP A 43 -11.09 -7.21 21.69
N GLY A 44 -10.32 -6.86 20.66
CA GLY A 44 -9.31 -7.72 20.07
C GLY A 44 -9.89 -8.89 19.28
N ALA A 45 -11.20 -8.87 18.97
CA ALA A 45 -11.83 -9.89 18.17
C ALA A 45 -11.29 -9.86 16.74
N ILE A 46 -11.11 -11.04 16.16
CA ILE A 46 -10.78 -11.24 14.76
C ILE A 46 -11.99 -11.87 14.08
N ALA A 47 -12.40 -11.30 12.95
CA ALA A 47 -13.52 -11.78 12.17
C ALA A 47 -13.13 -12.03 10.72
N THR A 48 -13.86 -12.96 10.09
CA THR A 48 -13.83 -13.15 8.64
C THR A 48 -14.44 -11.93 7.96
N ALA A 49 -13.75 -11.41 6.95
CA ALA A 49 -14.28 -10.40 6.06
C ALA A 49 -14.90 -11.09 4.83
N SER A 50 -16.21 -11.36 4.88
CA SER A 50 -16.90 -12.12 3.84
C SER A 50 -17.13 -11.34 2.54
N SER A 51 -17.08 -10.01 2.59
CA SER A 51 -17.33 -9.14 1.43
C SER A 51 -16.40 -7.94 1.38
N LEU A 52 -16.18 -7.29 2.53
CA LEU A 52 -15.27 -6.17 2.67
C LEU A 52 -14.44 -6.32 3.95
N VAL A 53 -13.15 -6.01 3.84
CA VAL A 53 -12.35 -5.55 4.99
C VAL A 53 -12.43 -4.05 5.04
N GLU A 54 -12.51 -3.49 6.24
CA GLU A 54 -12.51 -2.06 6.49
C GLU A 54 -11.40 -1.65 7.46
N ILE A 55 -10.71 -0.59 7.10
CA ILE A 55 -9.92 0.24 8.00
C ILE A 55 -10.84 1.38 8.40
N TYR A 56 -11.33 1.35 9.64
CA TYR A 56 -12.30 2.33 10.15
C TYR A 56 -11.81 2.95 11.45
N LYS A 57 -11.80 4.28 11.51
CA LYS A 57 -11.60 5.04 12.74
C LYS A 57 -12.62 6.16 12.82
N SER A 58 -13.16 6.41 14.02
CA SER A 58 -14.02 7.55 14.28
C SER A 58 -14.07 7.85 15.77
N THR A 59 -13.87 9.11 16.16
CA THR A 59 -14.03 9.54 17.57
C THR A 59 -15.46 9.34 18.10
N GLY A 60 -16.46 9.28 17.22
CA GLY A 60 -17.86 9.07 17.56
C GLY A 60 -18.31 7.60 17.59
N ASN A 61 -17.45 6.63 17.29
CA ASN A 61 -17.87 5.22 17.17
C ASN A 61 -17.85 4.43 18.50
N GLY A 62 -17.48 5.06 19.62
CA GLY A 62 -17.38 4.38 20.92
C GLY A 62 -16.25 3.35 21.00
N GLY A 63 -15.10 3.63 20.36
CA GLY A 63 -13.92 2.77 20.35
C GLY A 63 -14.02 1.56 19.42
N ARG A 64 -15.04 1.51 18.56
CA ARG A 64 -15.27 0.43 17.56
C ARG A 64 -14.39 0.58 16.32
N ASP A 65 -13.15 1.01 16.51
CA ASP A 65 -12.17 1.10 15.44
C ASP A 65 -11.85 -0.29 14.89
N GLN A 66 -11.61 -0.34 13.59
CA GLN A 66 -11.36 -1.53 12.82
C GLN A 66 -10.03 -1.40 12.09
N THR A 67 -9.18 -2.42 12.19
CA THR A 67 -7.92 -2.53 11.45
C THR A 67 -7.91 -3.81 10.63
N ALA A 68 -7.08 -3.86 9.59
CA ALA A 68 -6.94 -5.06 8.77
C ALA A 68 -5.67 -5.82 9.12
N LEU A 69 -5.78 -7.12 9.35
CA LEU A 69 -4.65 -8.02 9.51
C LEU A 69 -4.43 -8.79 8.22
N VAL A 70 -3.25 -8.68 7.63
CA VAL A 70 -2.91 -9.36 6.38
C VAL A 70 -1.68 -10.23 6.55
N THR A 71 -1.71 -11.43 5.98
CA THR A 71 -0.60 -12.38 6.02
C THR A 71 -0.21 -12.75 4.61
N PHE A 72 1.09 -12.78 4.35
CA PHE A 72 1.69 -13.15 3.08
C PHE A 72 2.55 -14.40 3.23
N THR A 73 2.58 -15.19 2.17
CA THR A 73 3.54 -16.29 2.02
C THR A 73 4.29 -16.07 0.72
N TYR A 74 5.61 -15.94 0.79
CA TYR A 74 6.42 -15.62 -0.39
C TYR A 74 6.37 -16.79 -1.39
N PRO A 75 5.98 -16.54 -2.66
CA PRO A 75 5.90 -17.60 -3.66
C PRO A 75 7.27 -17.92 -4.25
N ALA A 76 7.39 -19.08 -4.91
CA ALA A 76 8.60 -19.45 -5.64
C ALA A 76 8.99 -18.41 -6.72
N ALA A 77 8.00 -17.76 -7.34
CA ALA A 77 8.18 -16.75 -8.37
C ALA A 77 8.90 -15.47 -7.89
N ALA A 78 8.84 -15.16 -6.59
CA ALA A 78 9.51 -14.00 -6.00
C ALA A 78 11.00 -14.26 -5.70
N ARG A 79 11.50 -15.47 -5.90
CA ARG A 79 12.90 -15.82 -5.61
C ARG A 79 13.86 -14.93 -6.43
N ASN A 80 14.87 -14.37 -5.75
CA ASN A 80 15.89 -13.50 -6.33
C ASN A 80 15.34 -12.20 -6.98
N LYS A 81 14.16 -11.76 -6.56
CA LYS A 81 13.52 -10.51 -7.01
C LYS A 81 13.62 -9.41 -5.94
N GLN A 82 13.16 -8.21 -6.27
CA GLN A 82 13.07 -7.07 -5.36
C GLN A 82 11.62 -6.84 -4.99
N CYS A 83 11.28 -7.01 -3.72
CA CYS A 83 9.93 -6.89 -3.20
C CYS A 83 9.66 -5.49 -2.63
N GLN A 84 8.43 -5.00 -2.81
CA GLN A 84 7.92 -3.79 -2.17
C GLN A 84 6.42 -3.96 -1.85
N LEU A 85 5.96 -3.36 -0.76
CA LEU A 85 4.54 -3.28 -0.43
C LEU A 85 3.88 -2.14 -1.22
N GLU A 86 2.73 -2.46 -1.81
CA GLU A 86 1.81 -1.51 -2.39
C GLU A 86 0.41 -1.73 -1.83
N PHE A 87 -0.40 -0.67 -1.77
CA PHE A 87 -1.82 -0.75 -1.47
C PHE A 87 -2.62 -0.18 -2.64
N HIS A 88 -3.64 -0.89 -3.11
CA HIS A 88 -4.41 -0.52 -4.30
C HIS A 88 -5.90 -0.46 -3.98
N LEU A 89 -6.59 0.51 -4.58
CA LEU A 89 -8.05 0.57 -4.60
C LEU A 89 -8.58 0.67 -6.03
N PRO A 90 -9.79 0.16 -6.30
CA PRO A 90 -10.43 0.36 -7.60
C PRO A 90 -10.78 1.85 -7.82
N ALA A 91 -10.98 2.22 -9.09
CA ALA A 91 -11.31 3.60 -9.46
C ALA A 91 -12.65 4.09 -8.87
N ASN A 92 -13.59 3.17 -8.64
CA ASN A 92 -14.89 3.47 -8.01
C ASN A 92 -14.87 3.38 -6.48
N ALA A 93 -13.71 3.16 -5.85
CA ALA A 93 -13.63 3.20 -4.39
C ALA A 93 -13.97 4.60 -3.85
N SER A 94 -14.56 4.64 -2.66
CA SER A 94 -14.98 5.89 -2.01
C SER A 94 -14.38 6.00 -0.59
N PRO A 95 -13.05 6.11 -0.44
CA PRO A 95 -12.44 6.31 0.87
C PRO A 95 -12.83 7.68 1.45
N ALA A 96 -13.02 7.75 2.76
CA ALA A 96 -13.46 8.94 3.47
C ALA A 96 -12.52 9.30 4.63
N GLY A 97 -12.54 10.56 5.06
CA GLY A 97 -11.69 11.04 6.15
C GLY A 97 -10.27 11.35 5.69
N SER A 98 -9.27 10.91 6.46
CA SER A 98 -7.85 11.18 6.20
C SER A 98 -7.32 10.51 4.95
N LYS A 99 -7.88 9.34 4.59
CA LYS A 99 -7.46 8.49 3.46
C LYS A 99 -6.00 8.05 3.63
N LYS A 100 -5.60 7.76 4.86
CA LYS A 100 -4.21 7.49 5.22
C LYS A 100 -4.09 6.21 6.04
N ILE A 101 -3.15 5.36 5.64
CA ILE A 101 -2.92 4.06 6.29
C ILE A 101 -1.54 4.05 6.91
N ASP A 102 -1.47 3.84 8.22
CA ASP A 102 -0.23 3.40 8.86
C ASP A 102 -0.09 1.88 8.68
N VAL A 103 1.07 1.47 8.16
CA VAL A 103 1.41 0.07 7.94
C VAL A 103 2.36 -0.38 9.04
N PHE A 104 2.01 -1.43 9.76
CA PHE A 104 2.86 -2.05 10.78
C PHE A 104 3.21 -3.48 10.40
N SER A 105 4.43 -3.93 10.70
CA SER A 105 4.69 -5.37 10.74
C SER A 105 4.01 -6.01 11.95
N SER A 106 3.72 -7.29 11.85
CA SER A 106 3.19 -8.09 12.96
C SER A 106 4.23 -9.10 13.43
N SER A 107 4.39 -9.26 14.74
CA SER A 107 5.30 -10.24 15.36
C SER A 107 4.88 -11.69 15.09
N LYS A 108 3.58 -11.92 14.85
CA LYS A 108 3.00 -13.22 14.47
C LYS A 108 1.83 -13.01 13.52
N PRO A 109 1.57 -13.94 12.59
CA PRO A 109 0.35 -13.93 11.79
C PRO A 109 -0.88 -14.13 12.69
N SER A 110 -2.02 -13.61 12.23
CA SER A 110 -3.30 -13.81 12.89
C SER A 110 -3.67 -15.30 12.95
N PRO A 111 -4.23 -15.79 14.07
CA PRO A 111 -4.72 -17.17 14.18
C PRO A 111 -6.03 -17.41 13.41
N GLY A 112 -6.59 -16.39 12.76
CA GLY A 112 -7.93 -16.42 12.18
C GLY A 112 -9.01 -15.98 13.19
N PRO A 113 -10.29 -16.26 12.91
CA PRO A 113 -11.40 -15.76 13.70
C PRO A 113 -11.34 -16.18 15.17
N THR A 114 -11.47 -15.22 16.08
CA THR A 114 -11.47 -15.42 17.53
C THR A 114 -12.21 -14.26 18.22
N SER A 115 -12.78 -14.51 19.40
CA SER A 115 -13.40 -13.45 20.22
C SER A 115 -12.39 -12.52 20.89
N GLY A 116 -11.09 -12.87 20.84
CA GLY A 116 -10.00 -12.07 21.38
C GLY A 116 -8.64 -12.65 21.02
N TRP A 117 -7.65 -11.79 20.80
CA TRP A 117 -6.27 -12.19 20.50
C TRP A 117 -5.31 -11.62 21.55
N SER A 118 -4.82 -12.46 22.46
CA SER A 118 -3.86 -12.08 23.50
C SER A 118 -2.41 -12.32 23.06
N PRO A 119 -1.43 -11.47 23.41
CA PRO A 119 -1.53 -10.21 24.17
C PRO A 119 -1.95 -8.95 23.35
N GLY A 120 -2.62 -9.12 22.20
CA GLY A 120 -3.09 -8.04 21.32
C GLY A 120 -2.92 -8.41 19.84
N ASN A 121 -3.08 -7.43 18.94
CA ASN A 121 -2.90 -7.54 17.48
C ASN A 121 -1.48 -7.89 17.00
N GLN A 122 -0.55 -8.18 17.92
CA GLN A 122 0.86 -8.49 17.62
C GLN A 122 1.57 -7.39 16.82
N ARG A 123 1.09 -6.14 16.86
CA ARG A 123 1.71 -5.01 16.18
C ARG A 123 3.17 -4.83 16.62
N ASN A 124 4.05 -4.61 15.67
CA ASN A 124 5.48 -4.46 15.90
C ASN A 124 6.00 -3.15 15.28
N ASN A 125 6.81 -3.20 14.23
CA ASN A 125 7.46 -2.02 13.69
C ASN A 125 6.52 -1.21 12.81
N HIS A 126 6.46 0.10 13.01
CA HIS A 126 5.86 1.02 12.05
C HIS A 126 6.72 1.05 10.79
N ILE A 127 6.18 0.62 9.67
CA ILE A 127 6.85 0.54 8.37
C ILE A 127 6.77 1.89 7.65
N GLY A 128 5.64 2.56 7.74
CA GLY A 128 5.41 3.82 7.07
C GLY A 128 3.95 4.22 7.05
N ARG A 129 3.69 5.31 6.34
CA ARG A 129 2.37 5.87 6.11
C ARG A 129 2.09 5.97 4.62
N LEU A 130 0.93 5.51 4.21
CA LEU A 130 0.42 5.58 2.86
C LEU A 130 -0.67 6.65 2.75
N SER A 131 -0.69 7.39 1.64
CA SER A 131 -1.84 8.15 1.15
C SER A 131 -2.54 7.35 0.07
N VAL A 132 -3.82 7.05 0.28
CA VAL A 132 -4.62 6.23 -0.63
C VAL A 132 -4.93 6.99 -1.92
N VAL A 133 -4.83 6.28 -3.05
CA VAL A 133 -5.21 6.77 -4.38
C VAL A 133 -6.27 5.82 -4.95
N THR A 134 -7.40 6.35 -5.39
CA THR A 134 -8.43 5.55 -6.07
C THR A 134 -8.01 5.25 -7.50
N GLY A 135 -8.19 4.01 -7.94
CA GLY A 135 -7.80 3.57 -9.28
C GLY A 135 -6.30 3.34 -9.47
N GLY A 136 -5.53 3.24 -8.40
CA GLY A 136 -4.08 3.03 -8.49
C GLY A 136 -3.40 2.72 -7.16
N ALA A 137 -2.07 2.78 -7.19
CA ALA A 137 -1.23 2.56 -6.03
C ALA A 137 -1.27 3.76 -5.08
N ALA A 138 -1.43 3.49 -3.78
CA ALA A 138 -1.17 4.45 -2.73
C ALA A 138 0.29 4.93 -2.74
N THR A 139 0.53 6.16 -2.31
CA THR A 139 1.87 6.76 -2.22
C THR A 139 2.39 6.73 -0.79
N TRP A 140 3.68 6.46 -0.61
CA TRP A 140 4.31 6.56 0.71
C TRP A 140 4.55 8.03 1.09
N ASP A 141 3.88 8.50 2.14
CA ASP A 141 4.10 9.83 2.73
C ASP A 141 5.38 9.83 3.59
N ALA A 142 5.63 8.71 4.26
CA ALA A 142 6.76 8.51 5.14
C ALA A 142 7.09 7.02 5.24
N THR A 143 8.38 6.72 5.39
CA THR A 143 8.90 5.36 5.56
C THR A 143 9.79 5.32 6.79
N TYR A 144 9.64 4.30 7.62
CA TYR A 144 10.36 4.17 8.88
C TYR A 144 11.09 2.82 8.88
N ARG A 145 12.43 2.88 8.91
CA ARG A 145 13.37 1.73 8.87
C ARG A 145 13.48 1.03 7.49
N PRO A 146 14.59 0.32 7.21
CA PRO A 146 14.69 -0.57 6.06
C PRO A 146 13.60 -1.62 6.13
N SER A 147 12.67 -1.57 5.17
CA SER A 147 11.45 -2.37 5.16
C SER A 147 10.88 -2.42 3.74
N LEU A 148 9.80 -3.18 3.55
CA LEU A 148 9.08 -3.25 2.28
C LEU A 148 8.41 -1.93 1.84
N ALA A 149 8.56 -0.83 2.58
CA ALA A 149 8.14 0.49 2.08
C ALA A 149 8.92 0.93 0.83
N VAL A 150 10.14 0.40 0.65
CA VAL A 150 10.97 0.55 -0.54
C VAL A 150 11.33 -0.82 -1.11
N LYS A 151 11.91 -0.86 -2.31
CA LYS A 151 12.38 -2.11 -2.91
C LYS A 151 13.50 -2.72 -2.06
N THR A 152 13.30 -3.96 -1.63
CA THR A 152 14.28 -4.76 -0.90
C THR A 152 14.33 -6.17 -1.47
N PRO A 153 15.42 -6.94 -1.30
CA PRO A 153 15.43 -8.34 -1.71
C PRO A 153 14.22 -9.10 -1.15
N CYS A 154 13.52 -9.84 -2.01
CA CYS A 154 12.42 -10.70 -1.57
C CYS A 154 12.95 -11.78 -0.63
N LYS A 155 12.12 -12.15 0.36
CA LYS A 155 12.43 -13.26 1.26
C LYS A 155 12.34 -14.60 0.55
N ALA A 156 12.93 -15.63 1.16
CA ALA A 156 12.90 -16.98 0.62
C ALA A 156 11.46 -17.50 0.45
N PRO A 157 11.17 -18.30 -0.60
CA PRO A 157 9.85 -18.90 -0.77
C PRO A 157 9.39 -19.69 0.47
N GLY A 158 8.10 -19.62 0.79
CA GLY A 158 7.53 -20.21 2.01
C GLY A 158 7.71 -19.36 3.26
N THR A 159 8.52 -18.30 3.23
CA THR A 159 8.58 -17.35 4.34
C THR A 159 7.23 -16.68 4.54
N VAL A 160 6.77 -16.62 5.79
CA VAL A 160 5.54 -15.95 6.18
C VAL A 160 5.86 -14.58 6.78
N GLU A 161 5.12 -13.57 6.35
CA GLU A 161 5.20 -12.21 6.90
C GLU A 161 3.80 -11.65 7.07
N ALA A 162 3.55 -10.94 8.16
CA ALA A 162 2.23 -10.40 8.48
C ALA A 162 2.31 -8.90 8.79
N PHE A 163 1.23 -8.21 8.49
CA PHE A 163 1.10 -6.77 8.67
C PHE A 163 -0.27 -6.41 9.23
N GLU A 164 -0.33 -5.25 9.84
CA GLU A 164 -1.56 -4.58 10.22
C GLU A 164 -1.66 -3.23 9.51
N LEU A 165 -2.87 -2.95 9.00
CA LEU A 165 -3.22 -1.67 8.37
C LEU A 165 -4.15 -0.90 9.27
N VAL A 166 -3.77 0.33 9.60
CA VAL A 166 -4.42 1.15 10.62
C VAL A 166 -4.77 2.51 10.02
N GLY A 167 -6.00 2.96 10.21
CA GLY A 167 -6.41 4.29 9.77
C GLY A 167 -5.64 5.36 10.54
N VAL A 168 -5.50 6.53 9.94
CA VAL A 168 -4.75 7.65 10.54
C VAL A 168 -5.69 8.79 10.92
N TRP A 169 -5.41 9.42 12.07
CA TRP A 169 -6.20 10.51 12.67
C TRP A 169 -7.60 10.08 13.15
N ASP A 170 -8.48 11.08 13.32
CA ASP A 170 -9.74 10.96 14.03
C ASP A 170 -10.84 10.28 13.23
N PHE A 171 -10.86 10.45 11.91
CA PHE A 171 -11.80 9.81 11.01
C PHE A 171 -11.09 9.28 9.76
N ASP A 172 -11.28 8.00 9.49
CA ASP A 172 -10.81 7.35 8.27
C ASP A 172 -11.70 6.15 7.97
N SER A 173 -12.07 5.95 6.71
CA SER A 173 -12.80 4.77 6.24
C SER A 173 -12.26 4.38 4.88
N ILE A 174 -11.63 3.21 4.82
CA ILE A 174 -11.06 2.63 3.61
C ILE A 174 -11.43 1.16 3.60
N ASN A 175 -12.06 0.68 2.52
CA ASN A 175 -12.47 -0.71 2.42
C ASN A 175 -12.18 -1.29 1.03
N TRP A 176 -12.03 -2.61 0.99
CA TRP A 176 -11.85 -3.39 -0.23
C TRP A 176 -12.35 -4.82 -0.04
N ASN A 177 -12.60 -5.51 -1.15
CA ASN A 177 -12.93 -6.93 -1.11
C ASN A 177 -11.64 -7.76 -0.93
N PRO A 178 -11.50 -8.54 0.16
CA PRO A 178 -10.27 -9.30 0.44
C PRO A 178 -10.02 -10.46 -0.55
N SER A 179 -11.01 -10.83 -1.37
CA SER A 179 -10.89 -11.83 -2.45
C SER A 179 -10.62 -11.21 -3.82
N SER A 180 -10.46 -9.88 -3.90
CA SER A 180 -10.12 -9.17 -5.14
C SER A 180 -8.60 -8.97 -5.28
N GLU A 181 -8.19 -8.38 -6.41
CA GLU A 181 -6.81 -7.95 -6.64
C GLU A 181 -6.39 -6.67 -5.88
N TYR A 182 -7.33 -6.05 -5.16
CA TYR A 182 -7.14 -4.80 -4.41
C TYR A 182 -6.71 -5.05 -2.96
N GLY A 183 -6.37 -3.96 -2.27
CA GLY A 183 -5.81 -3.98 -0.94
C GLY A 183 -4.29 -4.03 -0.97
N LEU A 184 -3.70 -4.55 0.11
CA LEU A 184 -2.25 -4.66 0.23
C LEU A 184 -1.73 -5.81 -0.62
N ARG A 185 -0.62 -5.60 -1.33
CA ARG A 185 0.08 -6.60 -2.13
C ARG A 185 1.58 -6.40 -2.05
N ILE A 186 2.33 -7.45 -2.36
CA ILE A 186 3.78 -7.35 -2.54
C ILE A 186 4.09 -7.48 -4.02
N VAL A 187 4.67 -6.42 -4.60
CA VAL A 187 5.17 -6.40 -5.98
C VAL A 187 6.61 -6.92 -6.03
N TYR A 188 7.00 -7.62 -7.11
CA TYR A 188 8.33 -8.20 -7.32
C TYR A 188 8.76 -8.29 -8.80
#